data_AF-A0A7S1UX03-F1
#
_entry.id   AF-A0A7S1UX03-F1
#
_cell.length_a   1.000
_cell.length_b   1.000
_cell.length_c   1.000
_cell.angle_alpha   90.00
_cell.angle_beta   90.00
_cell.angle_gamma   90.00
#
_symmetry.space_group_name_H-M   'P 1'
#
loop_
_entity.id
_entity.type
_entity.pdbx_description
1 polymer ?
#
loop_
_entity_poly.entity_id
_entity_poly.type
_entity_poly.pdbx_seq_one_letter_code
_entity_poly.pdbx_strand_id
1 'polypeptide(L)'
;IERSLDASNWLDVHADRIQILVLQNYLFFGNASSILTYIESMFEEEEAATTVCDDDGRLMVNGRSNYHAVGNGGNVDDDHDDDTCSLPPMPSYLVLDLTLVTGMDTSTVDIFQDIKNLCVLHNCKLFVSGLSVRLK
;
A
#
# COMPACT_ATOMS: atom_id res chain seq x y z
N ILE A 1 22.78 -7.60 10.71
CA ILE A 1 22.27 -8.91 10.25
C ILE A 1 22.71 -9.04 8.79
N GLU A 2 23.63 -9.96 8.47
CA GLU A 2 23.99 -10.25 7.08
C GLU A 2 22.94 -11.20 6.46
N ARG A 3 22.52 -10.93 5.23
CA ARG A 3 21.59 -11.76 4.46
C ARG A 3 22.39 -12.67 3.52
N SER A 4 21.89 -13.89 3.25
CA SER A 4 22.47 -14.72 2.19
C SER A 4 22.23 -14.08 0.82
N LEU A 5 23.11 -14.35 -0.15
CA LEU A 5 23.01 -13.83 -1.52
C LEU A 5 21.66 -14.20 -2.16
N ASP A 6 21.20 -15.43 -1.96
CA ASP A 6 19.92 -15.92 -2.48
C ASP A 6 18.71 -15.16 -1.91
N ALA A 7 18.75 -14.82 -0.62
CA ALA A 7 17.67 -14.06 0.02
C ALA A 7 17.64 -12.60 -0.47
N SER A 8 18.81 -12.00 -0.69
CA SER A 8 18.91 -10.66 -1.27
C SER A 8 18.33 -10.64 -2.69
N ASN A 9 18.76 -11.57 -3.55
CA ASN A 9 18.26 -11.67 -4.92
C ASN A 9 16.74 -11.89 -4.97
N TRP A 10 16.18 -12.66 -4.04
CA TRP A 10 14.73 -12.86 -3.98
C TRP A 10 13.99 -11.56 -3.60
N LEU A 11 14.50 -10.82 -2.62
CA LEU A 11 13.91 -9.55 -2.18
C LEU A 11 14.00 -8.49 -3.27
N ASP A 12 15.10 -8.42 -4.00
CA ASP A 12 15.26 -7.44 -5.10
C ASP A 12 14.19 -7.59 -6.18
N VAL A 13 13.62 -8.80 -6.34
CA VAL A 13 12.60 -9.12 -7.35
C VAL A 13 11.16 -9.05 -6.81
N HIS A 14 10.95 -9.25 -5.50
CA HIS A 14 9.60 -9.45 -4.94
C HIS A 14 9.22 -8.48 -3.82
N ALA A 15 10.17 -7.70 -3.28
CA ALA A 15 9.91 -6.86 -2.11
C ALA A 15 8.91 -5.74 -2.38
N ASP A 16 8.83 -5.27 -3.64
CA ASP A 16 7.86 -4.29 -4.11
C ASP A 16 6.40 -4.76 -3.94
N ARG A 17 6.16 -6.08 -3.97
CA ARG A 17 4.84 -6.71 -3.80
C ARG A 17 4.52 -7.09 -2.36
N ILE A 18 5.39 -6.77 -1.41
CA ILE A 18 5.19 -7.05 0.02
C ILE A 18 4.81 -5.75 0.72
N GLN A 19 3.56 -5.67 1.18
CA GLN A 19 3.11 -4.55 1.98
C GLN A 19 3.14 -4.93 3.47
N ILE A 20 3.76 -4.07 4.29
CA ILE A 20 3.83 -4.24 5.74
C ILE A 20 3.09 -3.08 6.40
N LEU A 21 2.09 -3.39 7.22
CA LEU A 21 1.33 -2.42 8.02
C LEU A 21 1.57 -2.68 9.49
N VAL A 22 2.26 -1.74 10.14
CA VAL A 22 2.48 -1.76 11.59
C VAL A 22 1.33 -1.04 12.27
N LEU A 23 0.46 -1.81 12.93
CA LEU A 23 -0.68 -1.29 13.66
C LEU A 23 -0.29 -0.97 15.10
N GLN A 24 -0.94 0.04 15.68
CA GLN A 24 -0.58 0.58 16.98
C GLN A 24 -1.81 0.89 17.82
N ASN A 25 -1.62 0.96 19.13
CA ASN A 25 -2.62 1.35 20.14
C ASN A 25 -3.81 0.37 20.21
N TYR A 26 -4.91 0.82 20.80
CA TYR A 26 -6.13 0.03 20.92
C TYR A 26 -6.93 0.07 19.61
N LEU A 27 -7.28 -1.10 19.08
CA LEU A 27 -8.11 -1.21 17.89
C LEU A 27 -9.59 -1.30 18.27
N PHE A 28 -10.40 -0.45 17.67
CA PHE A 28 -11.85 -0.45 17.82
C PHE A 28 -12.48 -0.34 16.43
N PHE A 29 -13.79 -0.54 16.33
CA PHE A 29 -14.46 -0.58 15.02
C PHE A 29 -14.06 0.55 14.08
N GLY A 30 -14.04 1.79 14.55
CA GLY A 30 -13.74 2.96 13.71
C GLY A 30 -12.35 2.93 13.06
N ASN A 31 -11.30 2.71 13.84
CA ASN A 31 -9.94 2.67 13.26
C ASN A 31 -9.68 1.39 12.46
N ALA A 32 -10.33 0.27 12.83
CA ALA A 32 -10.30 -0.97 12.06
C ALA A 32 -10.92 -0.76 10.67
N SER A 33 -12.07 -0.08 10.58
CA SER A 33 -12.69 0.27 9.31
C SER A 33 -11.78 1.16 8.47
N SER A 34 -11.09 2.15 9.06
CA SER A 34 -10.11 2.97 8.33
C SER A 34 -8.94 2.13 7.79
N ILE A 35 -8.48 1.12 8.55
CA ILE A 35 -7.45 0.18 8.09
C ILE A 35 -7.97 -0.64 6.90
N LEU A 36 -9.20 -1.16 6.96
CA LEU A 36 -9.81 -1.89 5.86
C LEU A 36 -9.90 -1.02 4.60
N THR A 37 -10.44 0.20 4.69
CA THR A 37 -10.53 1.12 3.55
C THR A 37 -9.17 1.45 2.95
N TYR A 38 -8.14 1.61 3.80
CA TYR A 38 -6.79 1.81 3.31
C TYR A 38 -6.26 0.57 2.56
N ILE A 39 -6.51 -0.63 3.07
CA ILE A 39 -6.11 -1.87 2.40
C ILE A 39 -6.87 -2.05 1.09
N GLU A 40 -8.18 -1.75 1.05
CA GLU A 40 -8.99 -1.77 -0.18
C GLU A 40 -8.36 -0.91 -1.28
N SER A 41 -7.91 0.30 -0.95
CA SER A 41 -7.26 1.20 -1.92
C SER A 41 -5.97 0.64 -2.55
N MET A 42 -5.33 -0.37 -1.95
CA MET A 42 -4.15 -1.02 -2.52
C MET A 42 -4.50 -2.02 -3.63
N PHE A 43 -5.76 -2.44 -3.71
CA PHE A 43 -6.28 -3.41 -4.67
C PHE A 43 -7.18 -2.76 -5.73
N GLU A 44 -7.40 -1.46 -5.65
CA GLU A 44 -8.10 -0.70 -6.67
C GLU A 44 -7.20 -0.58 -7.91
N GLU A 45 -7.66 -1.12 -9.04
CA GLU A 45 -6.97 -0.98 -10.33
C GLU A 45 -7.11 0.47 -10.81
N GLU A 46 -5.99 1.17 -11.04
CA GLU A 46 -6.02 2.35 -11.91
C GLU A 46 -6.25 1.88 -13.34
N GLU A 47 -7.48 2.00 -13.84
CA GLU A 47 -7.81 1.90 -15.27
C GLU A 47 -7.15 3.02 -16.12
N ALA A 48 -6.13 3.73 -15.62
CA ALA A 48 -5.71 5.04 -16.13
C ALA A 48 -4.20 5.31 -16.16
N ALA A 49 -3.36 4.30 -16.43
CA ALA A 49 -1.97 4.53 -16.83
C ALA A 49 -1.61 3.80 -18.13
N THR A 50 -2.47 3.89 -19.16
CA THR A 50 -1.93 3.88 -20.52
C THR A 50 -1.36 5.27 -20.77
N THR A 51 -0.16 5.52 -20.24
CA THR A 51 0.70 6.60 -20.72
C THR A 51 1.09 6.25 -22.15
N VAL A 52 0.26 6.67 -23.11
CA VAL A 52 0.67 6.74 -24.50
C VAL A 52 1.63 7.93 -24.57
N CYS A 53 2.92 7.66 -24.48
CA CYS A 53 3.93 8.61 -24.91
C CYS A 53 3.93 8.58 -26.44
N ASP A 54 3.77 9.75 -27.08
CA ASP A 54 4.09 9.87 -28.49
C ASP A 54 5.60 9.68 -28.71
N ASP A 55 6.04 9.43 -29.95
CA ASP A 55 7.46 9.28 -30.33
C ASP A 55 8.36 10.46 -29.90
N ASP A 56 7.79 11.61 -29.54
CA ASP A 56 8.47 12.81 -29.05
C ASP A 56 8.46 12.97 -27.51
N GLY A 57 7.99 11.97 -26.76
CA GLY A 57 8.01 11.96 -25.28
C GLY A 57 7.03 12.95 -24.63
N ARG A 58 6.00 13.40 -25.36
CA ARG A 58 4.99 14.35 -24.84
C ARG A 58 3.77 13.60 -24.30
N LEU A 59 3.34 13.97 -23.09
CA LEU A 59 2.18 13.37 -22.42
C LEU A 59 0.86 13.80 -23.10
N MET A 60 0.12 12.83 -23.65
CA MET A 60 -1.24 13.04 -24.14
C MET A 60 -2.26 12.93 -22.99
N VAL A 61 -2.68 14.07 -22.44
CA VAL A 61 -3.65 14.12 -21.33
C VAL A 61 -5.06 13.84 -21.86
N ASN A 62 -5.61 12.66 -21.59
CA ASN A 62 -7.06 12.44 -21.67
C ASN A 62 -7.68 12.82 -20.31
N GLY A 63 -8.43 13.93 -20.33
CA GLY A 63 -8.86 14.64 -19.14
C GLY A 63 -9.85 13.88 -18.24
N ARG A 64 -9.49 13.81 -16.95
CA ARG A 64 -10.23 14.42 -15.82
C ARG A 64 -9.36 14.33 -14.56
N SER A 65 -8.49 15.33 -14.40
CA SER A 65 -7.72 15.51 -13.17
C SER A 65 -8.62 16.08 -12.08
N ASN A 66 -8.69 15.40 -10.93
CA ASN A 66 -9.34 15.87 -9.71
C ASN A 66 -8.32 16.23 -8.62
N TYR A 67 -7.13 16.69 -9.03
CA TYR A 67 -6.17 17.30 -8.11
C TYR A 67 -6.08 18.80 -8.41
N HIS A 68 -6.64 19.59 -7.50
CA HIS A 68 -6.67 21.03 -7.56
C HIS A 68 -5.28 21.59 -7.25
N ALA A 69 -4.49 21.83 -8.30
CA ALA A 69 -3.19 22.49 -8.21
C ALA A 69 -3.37 23.98 -7.86
N VAL A 70 -2.97 24.38 -6.65
CA VAL A 70 -2.72 25.78 -6.31
C VAL A 70 -1.26 26.05 -6.64
N GLY A 71 -1.01 26.66 -7.79
CA GLY A 71 0.33 27.09 -8.19
C GLY A 71 0.74 28.42 -7.56
N ASN A 72 2.04 28.59 -7.32
CA ASN A 72 2.70 29.87 -7.52
C ASN A 72 4.20 29.68 -7.85
N GLY A 73 4.70 30.45 -8.80
CA GLY A 73 5.90 30.13 -9.59
C GLY A 73 7.27 30.58 -9.09
N GLY A 74 8.29 30.15 -9.84
CA GLY A 74 9.69 30.57 -9.77
C GLY A 74 10.54 29.78 -10.77
N ASN A 75 11.31 30.48 -11.60
CA ASN A 75 12.29 29.90 -12.54
C ASN A 75 13.45 29.25 -11.77
N VAL A 76 13.78 27.99 -12.07
CA VAL A 76 15.09 27.37 -11.79
C VAL A 76 15.36 26.32 -12.88
N ASP A 77 16.48 26.48 -13.60
CA ASP A 77 17.11 25.41 -14.38
C ASP A 77 17.74 24.43 -13.39
N ASP A 78 17.11 23.28 -13.15
CA ASP A 78 17.71 22.18 -12.38
C ASP A 78 17.13 20.87 -12.91
N ASP A 79 18.00 19.87 -13.10
CA ASP A 79 17.71 18.53 -13.60
C ASP A 79 16.43 17.96 -12.96
N HIS A 80 15.32 18.01 -13.71
CA HIS A 80 14.05 17.46 -13.26
C HIS A 80 14.14 15.95 -13.44
N ASP A 81 14.61 15.27 -12.38
CA ASP A 81 14.30 13.87 -12.15
C ASP A 81 12.80 13.71 -12.37
N ASP A 82 12.45 13.10 -13.50
CA ASP A 82 11.11 12.73 -13.90
C ASP A 82 10.63 11.67 -12.89
N ASP A 83 10.20 12.16 -11.73
CA ASP A 83 9.57 11.40 -10.66
C ASP A 83 8.14 11.08 -11.15
N THR A 84 8.06 10.31 -12.25
CA THR A 84 6.82 9.66 -12.66
C THR A 84 6.46 8.78 -11.48
N CYS A 85 5.52 9.28 -10.70
CA CYS A 85 5.03 8.72 -9.45
C CYS A 85 4.35 7.39 -9.77
N SER A 86 5.14 6.34 -10.01
CA SER A 86 4.64 5.01 -10.27
C SER A 86 3.98 4.55 -8.99
N LEU A 87 2.67 4.35 -9.02
CA LEU A 87 1.97 3.79 -7.88
C LEU A 87 2.63 2.47 -7.47
N PRO A 88 2.72 2.19 -6.15
CA PRO A 88 3.23 0.92 -5.69
C PRO A 88 2.41 -0.22 -6.30
N PRO A 89 3.05 -1.32 -6.71
CA PRO A 89 2.34 -2.43 -7.34
C PRO A 89 1.36 -3.06 -6.35
N MET A 90 0.26 -3.60 -6.88
CA MET A 90 -0.71 -4.35 -6.08
C MET A 90 -0.02 -5.46 -5.28
N PRO A 91 -0.24 -5.54 -3.95
CA PRO A 91 0.52 -6.44 -3.09
C PRO A 91 0.14 -7.90 -3.33
N SER A 92 1.14 -8.78 -3.41
CA SER A 92 0.98 -10.24 -3.38
C SER A 92 1.07 -10.80 -1.96
N TYR A 93 1.62 -10.01 -1.03
CA TYR A 93 1.77 -10.36 0.38
C TYR A 93 1.43 -9.14 1.23
N LEU A 94 0.56 -9.34 2.23
CA LEU A 94 0.21 -8.33 3.22
C LEU A 94 0.60 -8.83 4.60
N VAL A 95 1.40 -8.05 5.33
CA VAL A 95 1.80 -8.33 6.72
C VAL A 95 1.16 -7.30 7.63
N LEU A 96 0.29 -7.76 8.52
CA LEU A 96 -0.23 -6.94 9.62
C LEU A 96 0.60 -7.22 10.87
N ASP A 97 1.39 -6.25 11.28
CA ASP A 97 2.18 -6.32 12.50
C ASP A 97 1.42 -5.67 13.66
N LEU A 98 1.00 -6.49 14.62
CA LEU A 98 0.25 -6.10 15.80
C LEU A 98 1.15 -5.89 17.03
N THR A 99 2.48 -5.87 16.87
CA THR A 99 3.44 -5.78 18.00
C THR A 99 3.19 -4.57 18.90
N LEU A 100 2.68 -3.47 18.34
CA LEU A 100 2.39 -2.23 19.06
C LEU A 100 0.90 -2.05 19.39
N VAL A 101 0.07 -3.07 19.12
CA VAL A 101 -1.36 -3.07 19.47
C VAL A 101 -1.51 -3.48 20.93
N THR A 102 -2.23 -2.66 21.69
CA THR A 102 -2.40 -2.85 23.13
C THR A 102 -3.66 -3.64 23.50
N GLY A 103 -4.62 -3.75 22.57
CA GLY A 103 -5.91 -4.42 22.74
C GLY A 103 -6.79 -4.25 21.49
N MET A 104 -7.87 -5.02 21.38
CA MET A 104 -8.87 -4.84 20.32
C MET A 104 -10.28 -5.18 20.80
N ASP A 105 -11.29 -4.47 20.27
CA ASP A 105 -12.69 -4.82 20.49
C ASP A 105 -13.07 -6.11 19.73
N THR A 106 -14.09 -6.82 20.22
CA THR A 106 -14.63 -7.99 19.53
C THR A 106 -15.06 -7.65 18.10
N SER A 107 -15.61 -6.46 17.86
CA SER A 107 -16.04 -6.01 16.53
C SER A 107 -14.88 -5.79 15.55
N THR A 108 -13.67 -5.55 16.04
CA THR A 108 -12.47 -5.45 15.19
C THR A 108 -12.15 -6.80 14.54
N VAL A 109 -12.47 -7.92 15.19
CA VAL A 109 -12.22 -9.27 14.65
C VAL A 109 -12.97 -9.50 13.34
N ASP A 110 -14.20 -9.00 13.23
CA ASP A 110 -14.99 -9.08 12.00
C ASP A 110 -14.29 -8.34 10.84
N ILE A 111 -13.70 -7.17 11.14
CA ILE A 111 -12.93 -6.41 10.13
C ILE A 111 -11.67 -7.14 9.69
N PHE A 112 -10.96 -7.83 10.59
CA PHE A 112 -9.83 -8.69 10.18
C PHE A 112 -10.28 -9.85 9.29
N GLN A 113 -11.48 -10.37 9.50
CA GLN A 113 -12.06 -11.38 8.62
C GLN A 113 -12.38 -10.80 7.24
N ASP A 114 -12.86 -9.55 7.16
CA ASP A 114 -13.06 -8.85 5.89
C ASP A 114 -11.74 -8.59 5.16
N ILE A 115 -10.69 -8.13 5.86
CA ILE A 115 -9.34 -7.98 5.30
C ILE A 115 -8.82 -9.32 4.74
N LYS A 116 -9.03 -10.41 5.47
CA LYS A 116 -8.64 -11.75 5.00
C LYS A 116 -9.41 -12.13 3.73
N ASN A 117 -10.72 -11.89 3.68
CA ASN A 117 -11.54 -12.19 2.52
C ASN A 117 -11.09 -11.39 1.30
N LEU A 118 -10.79 -10.10 1.48
CA LEU A 118 -10.23 -9.22 0.46
C LEU A 118 -8.89 -9.75 -0.06
N CYS A 119 -7.97 -10.15 0.83
CA CYS A 119 -6.70 -10.75 0.42
C CYS A 119 -6.90 -12.03 -0.40
N VAL A 120 -7.83 -12.91 0.01
CA VAL A 120 -8.16 -14.14 -0.74
C VAL A 120 -8.71 -13.82 -2.13
N LEU A 121 -9.58 -12.81 -2.24
CA LEU A 121 -10.17 -12.38 -3.50
C LEU A 121 -9.09 -11.95 -4.51
N HIS A 122 -8.07 -11.23 -4.05
CA HIS A 122 -6.98 -10.71 -4.89
C HIS A 122 -5.75 -11.63 -4.94
N ASN A 123 -5.85 -12.89 -4.49
CA ASN A 123 -4.74 -13.85 -4.42
C ASN A 123 -3.51 -13.30 -3.64
N CYS A 124 -3.75 -12.43 -2.67
CA CYS A 124 -2.77 -11.89 -1.76
C CYS A 124 -2.70 -12.74 -0.48
N LYS A 125 -1.48 -13.06 -0.03
CA LYS A 125 -1.28 -13.84 1.20
C LYS A 125 -1.18 -12.91 2.41
N LEU A 126 -2.11 -13.07 3.34
CA LEU A 126 -2.13 -12.35 4.61
C LEU A 126 -1.31 -13.06 5.69
N PHE A 127 -0.38 -12.33 6.31
CA PHE A 127 0.32 -12.71 7.53
C PHE A 127 -0.07 -11.78 8.66
N VAL A 128 -0.27 -12.34 9.84
CA VAL A 128 -0.48 -11.58 11.08
C VAL A 128 0.66 -11.90 12.02
N SER A 129 1.35 -10.87 12.50
CA SER A 129 2.48 -10.96 13.42
C SER A 129 2.20 -10.15 14.69
N GLY A 130 2.99 -10.38 15.74
CA GLY A 130 2.96 -9.54 16.94
C GLY A 130 1.75 -9.72 17.85
N LEU A 131 0.93 -10.76 17.66
CA LEU A 131 -0.18 -11.07 18.57
C LEU A 131 0.34 -11.38 19.98
N SER A 132 0.15 -10.44 20.90
CA SER A 132 0.42 -10.67 22.32
C SER A 132 -0.64 -11.61 22.90
N VAL A 133 -0.22 -12.62 23.66
CA VAL A 133 -1.13 -13.54 24.41
C VAL A 133 -2.03 -12.80 25.42
N ARG A 134 -1.76 -11.50 25.63
CA ARG A 134 -2.54 -10.61 26.50
C ARG A 134 -3.70 -9.89 25.79
N LEU A 135 -3.80 -10.00 24.46
CA LEU A 135 -5.02 -9.64 23.75
C LEU A 135 -6.08 -10.70 24.11
N LYS A 136 -6.94 -10.36 25.06
CA LYS A 136 -8.14 -11.11 25.45
C LYS A 136 -9.38 -10.31 25.09
#